data_AF-A0A822DZL5-F1
#
_entry.id   AF-A0A822DZL5-F1
#
_cell.length_a   1.000
_cell.length_b   1.000
_cell.length_c   1.000
_cell.angle_alpha   90.00
_cell.angle_beta   90.00
_cell.angle_gamma   90.00
#
_symmetry.space_group_name_H-M   'P 1'
#
loop_
_entity.id
_entity.type
_entity.pdbx_description
1 polymer ?
#
loop_
_entity_poly.entity_id
_entity_poly.type
_entity_poly.pdbx_seq_one_letter_code
_entity_poly.pdbx_strand_id
1 'polypeptide(L)'
;MINLSRILNRFTSDVATMDDSLPMTVFEFLACLSQILGTIILVGLINLWSFIPAIIASSGTLFLRYRFASCSRDLKRLVGTTRSPVYSQLTSTIHGLKVIRSYHAENISSKEFHSHLDNNTRVIDLMAILNR
;
A
#
# COMPACT_ATOMS: atom_id res chain seq x y z
N MET A 1 -7.91 6.41 -31.56
CA MET A 1 -7.91 7.83 -31.13
C MET A 1 -8.29 7.84 -29.66
N ILE A 2 -7.36 8.16 -28.75
CA ILE A 2 -7.66 8.19 -27.31
C ILE A 2 -8.57 9.40 -27.10
N ASN A 3 -9.83 9.16 -26.74
CA ASN A 3 -10.81 10.24 -26.60
C ASN A 3 -10.40 11.16 -25.44
N LEU A 4 -10.40 12.47 -25.68
CA LEU A 4 -10.12 13.53 -24.70
C LEU A 4 -10.89 13.31 -23.38
N SER A 5 -12.11 12.77 -23.49
CA SER A 5 -12.98 12.42 -22.37
C SER A 5 -12.37 11.39 -21.39
N ARG A 6 -11.58 10.42 -21.88
CA ARG A 6 -10.93 9.41 -21.01
C ARG A 6 -9.73 10.01 -20.27
N ILE A 7 -9.00 10.93 -20.92
CA ILE A 7 -7.89 11.66 -20.31
C ILE A 7 -8.43 12.57 -19.21
N LEU A 8 -9.48 13.34 -19.52
CA LEU A 8 -10.13 14.24 -18.57
C LEU A 8 -10.69 13.48 -17.37
N ASN A 9 -11.41 12.37 -17.61
CA ASN A 9 -11.99 11.58 -16.52
C ASN A 9 -10.92 10.99 -15.58
N ARG A 10 -9.77 10.57 -16.13
CA ARG A 10 -8.66 10.08 -15.32
C ARG A 10 -8.01 11.23 -14.52
N PHE A 11 -7.78 12.37 -15.16
CA PHE A 11 -7.17 13.52 -14.49
C PHE A 11 -8.05 14.05 -13.35
N THR A 12 -9.37 14.18 -13.58
CA THR A 12 -10.34 14.57 -12.56
C THR A 12 -10.36 13.56 -11.40
N SER A 13 -10.35 12.27 -11.69
CA SER A 13 -10.34 11.22 -10.65
C SER A 13 -9.04 11.19 -9.85
N ASP A 14 -7.88 11.35 -10.52
CA ASP A 14 -6.57 11.33 -9.87
C ASP A 14 -6.43 12.58 -8.97
N VAL A 15 -6.85 13.76 -9.44
CA VAL A 15 -6.85 15.01 -8.66
C VAL A 15 -7.79 14.92 -7.46
N ALA A 16 -9.02 14.43 -7.64
CA ALA A 16 -9.97 14.27 -6.54
C ALA A 16 -9.43 13.33 -5.45
N THR A 17 -8.79 12.22 -5.83
CA THR A 17 -8.21 11.27 -4.87
C THR A 17 -7.00 11.87 -4.13
N MET A 18 -6.21 12.71 -4.79
CA MET A 18 -5.12 13.45 -4.16
C MET A 18 -5.65 14.49 -3.17
N ASP A 19 -6.67 15.25 -3.56
CA ASP A 19 -7.25 16.31 -2.72
C ASP A 19 -7.90 15.76 -1.45
N ASP A 20 -8.49 14.55 -1.50
CA ASP A 20 -9.08 13.93 -0.32
C ASP A 20 -8.02 13.39 0.67
N SER A 21 -6.90 12.87 0.16
CA SER A 21 -5.90 12.16 0.98
C SER A 21 -4.74 13.03 1.47
N LEU A 22 -4.37 14.04 0.69
CA LEU A 22 -3.21 14.90 0.95
C LEU A 22 -3.38 15.79 2.20
N PRO A 23 -4.52 16.47 2.44
CA PRO A 23 -4.69 17.34 3.60
C PRO A 23 -4.52 16.60 4.92
N MET A 24 -5.10 15.40 5.02
CA MET A 24 -4.98 14.55 6.21
C MET A 24 -3.51 14.15 6.46
N THR A 25 -2.82 13.70 5.41
CA THR A 25 -1.41 13.29 5.49
C THR A 25 -0.50 14.45 5.91
N VAL A 26 -0.74 15.65 5.38
CA VAL A 26 0.02 16.86 5.74
C VAL A 26 -0.25 17.27 7.18
N PHE A 27 -1.50 17.20 7.65
CA PHE A 27 -1.84 17.50 9.03
C PHE A 27 -1.13 16.55 10.01
N GLU A 28 -1.17 15.24 9.75
CA GLU A 28 -0.46 14.24 10.55
C GLU A 28 1.06 14.49 10.57
N PHE A 29 1.63 14.88 9.41
CA PHE A 29 3.05 15.21 9.31
C PHE A 29 3.41 16.43 10.16
N LEU A 30 2.62 17.51 10.11
CA LEU A 30 2.84 18.71 10.94
C LEU A 30 2.69 18.39 12.42
N ALA A 31 1.68 17.61 12.80
CA ALA A 31 1.47 17.20 14.19
C ALA A 31 2.67 16.40 14.72
N CYS A 32 3.18 15.45 13.93
CA CYS A 32 4.35 14.65 14.28
C CYS A 32 5.62 15.51 14.40
N LEU A 33 5.83 16.46 13.49
CA LEU A 33 6.93 17.43 13.58
C LEU A 33 6.85 18.27 14.85
N SER A 34 5.66 18.80 15.16
CA SER A 34 5.43 19.59 16.38
C SER A 34 5.71 18.76 17.64
N GLN A 35 5.32 17.48 17.65
CA GLN A 35 5.55 16.58 18.78
C GLN A 35 7.03 16.28 19.00
N ILE A 36 7.79 16.06 17.92
CA ILE A 36 9.25 15.87 17.99
C ILE A 36 9.93 17.11 18.56
N LEU A 37 9.59 18.30 18.04
CA LEU A 37 10.14 19.56 18.53
C LEU A 37 9.81 19.80 20.01
N GLY A 38 8.55 19.59 20.40
CA GLY A 38 8.11 19.71 21.79
C GLY A 38 8.88 18.76 22.72
N THR A 39 9.09 17.52 22.29
CA THR A 39 9.85 16.52 23.06
C THR A 39 11.31 16.94 23.24
N ILE A 40 11.97 17.42 22.18
CA ILE A 40 13.36 17.89 22.23
C ILE A 40 13.52 19.07 23.19
N ILE A 41 12.63 20.06 23.10
CA ILE A 41 12.64 21.24 23.98
C ILE A 41 12.46 20.82 25.44
N LEU A 42 11.47 19.97 25.71
CA LEU A 42 11.12 19.55 27.07
C LEU A 42 12.25 18.72 27.71
N VAL A 43 12.87 17.80 26.97
CA VAL A 43 14.02 17.02 27.44
C VAL A 43 15.26 17.91 27.65
N GLY A 44 15.49 18.88 26.74
CA GLY A 44 16.60 19.81 26.83
C GLY A 44 16.55 20.74 28.05
N LEU A 45 15.35 21.13 28.50
CA LEU A 45 15.17 21.95 29.70
C LEU A 45 15.38 21.17 31.01
N ILE A 46 15.08 19.86 31.02
CA ILE A 46 15.15 19.06 32.25
C ILE A 46 16.58 18.62 32.56
N ASN A 47 17.25 17.93 31.63
CA ASN A 47 18.62 17.43 31.84
C ASN A 47 19.31 17.05 30.52
N LEU A 48 20.47 17.66 30.25
CA LEU A 48 21.24 17.41 29.04
C LEU A 48 21.80 15.98 28.96
N TRP A 49 22.05 15.33 30.11
CA TRP A 49 22.54 13.94 30.16
C TRP A 49 21.53 12.91 29.63
N SER A 50 20.22 13.25 29.63
CA SER A 50 19.16 12.38 29.10
C SER A 50 19.15 12.29 27.57
N PHE A 51 19.91 13.13 26.86
CA PHE A 51 20.06 13.02 25.39
C PHE A 51 20.80 11.75 24.95
N ILE A 52 21.75 11.27 25.77
CA ILE A 52 22.58 10.12 25.41
C ILE A 52 21.73 8.85 25.18
N PRO A 53 20.86 8.42 26.12
CA PRO A 53 19.98 7.27 25.86
C PRO A 53 18.94 7.55 24.76
N ALA A 54 18.47 8.79 24.61
CA ALA A 54 17.52 9.17 23.57
C ALA A 54 18.13 9.03 22.16
N ILE A 55 19.40 9.40 21.97
CA ILE A 55 20.11 9.24 20.69
C ILE A 55 20.28 7.75 20.36
N ILE A 56 20.64 6.92 21.34
CA ILE A 56 20.80 5.47 21.15
C ILE A 56 19.46 4.83 20.73
N ALA A 57 18.37 5.17 21.44
CA ALA A 57 17.03 4.67 21.11
C ALA A 57 16.52 5.18 19.74
N SER A 58 16.77 6.46 19.43
CA SER A 58 16.43 7.05 18.13
C SER A 58 17.18 6.37 16.98
N SER A 59 18.49 6.13 17.15
CA SER A 59 19.30 5.42 16.15
C SER A 59 18.76 4.00 15.89
N GLY A 60 18.43 3.25 16.96
CA GLY A 60 17.85 1.90 16.83
C GLY A 60 16.51 1.89 16.10
N THR A 61 15.62 2.84 16.43
CA THR A 61 14.30 2.95 15.78
C THR A 61 14.42 3.42 14.32
N LEU A 62 15.36 4.31 14.00
CA LEU A 62 15.63 4.73 12.62
C LEU A 62 16.17 3.57 11.76
N PHE A 63 17.07 2.75 12.32
CA PHE A 63 17.58 1.56 11.63
C PHE A 63 16.46 0.56 11.32
N LEU A 64 15.60 0.28 12.31
CA LEU A 64 14.42 -0.57 12.13
C LEU A 64 13.47 0.01 11.08
N ARG A 65 13.14 1.31 11.17
CA ARG A 65 12.28 2.00 10.19
C ARG A 65 12.85 1.92 8.77
N TYR A 66 14.15 2.13 8.60
CA TYR A 66 14.78 2.04 7.28
C TYR A 66 14.65 0.64 6.67
N ARG A 67 14.94 -0.40 7.45
CA ARG A 67 14.83 -1.77 6.97
C ARG A 67 13.38 -2.17 6.70
N PHE A 68 12.48 -1.77 7.59
CA PHE A 68 11.06 -2.05 7.47
C PHE A 68 10.43 -1.32 6.28
N ALA A 69 10.82 -0.08 6.01
CA ALA A 69 10.33 0.69 4.87
C ALA A 69 10.71 0.04 3.53
N SER A 70 11.92 -0.50 3.40
CA SER A 70 12.32 -1.26 2.21
C SER A 70 11.47 -2.51 2.02
N CYS A 71 11.28 -3.31 3.07
CA CYS A 71 10.43 -4.50 3.02
C CYS A 71 8.97 -4.16 2.69
N SER A 72 8.41 -3.11 3.30
CA SER A 72 7.05 -2.64 3.04
C SER A 72 6.84 -2.21 1.58
N ARG A 73 7.82 -1.52 0.98
CA ARG A 73 7.77 -1.15 -0.46
C ARG A 73 7.79 -2.38 -1.35
N ASP A 74 8.65 -3.35 -1.07
CA ASP A 74 8.74 -4.59 -1.84
C ASP A 74 7.44 -5.41 -1.75
N LEU A 75 6.83 -5.47 -0.57
CA LEU A 75 5.54 -6.13 -0.38
C LEU A 75 4.40 -5.41 -1.07
N LYS A 76 4.32 -4.08 -0.98
CA LYS A 76 3.34 -3.29 -1.75
C LYS A 76 3.48 -3.56 -3.25
N ARG A 77 4.72 -3.67 -3.75
CA ARG A 77 4.98 -4.05 -5.15
C ARG A 77 4.51 -5.47 -5.45
N LEU A 78 4.76 -6.42 -4.55
CA LEU A 78 4.33 -7.81 -4.70
C LEU A 78 2.80 -7.94 -4.73
N VAL A 79 2.08 -7.23 -3.84
CA VAL A 79 0.60 -7.16 -3.84
C VAL A 79 0.09 -6.62 -5.18
N GLY A 80 0.73 -5.56 -5.71
CA GLY A 80 0.38 -5.02 -7.03
C GLY A 80 0.54 -6.05 -8.15
N THR A 81 1.64 -6.80 -8.16
CA THR A 81 1.91 -7.83 -9.17
C THR A 81 0.96 -9.02 -9.07
N THR A 82 0.62 -9.50 -7.86
CA THR A 82 -0.30 -10.64 -7.70
C THR A 82 -1.76 -10.26 -7.94
N ARG A 83 -2.13 -8.98 -7.77
CA ARG A 83 -3.47 -8.48 -8.04
C ARG A 83 -3.79 -8.43 -9.54
N SER A 84 -2.82 -8.04 -10.39
CA SER A 84 -3.00 -7.93 -11.85
C SER A 84 -3.59 -9.18 -12.55
N PRO A 85 -3.06 -10.40 -12.35
CA PRO A 85 -3.60 -11.60 -13.01
C PRO A 85 -5.04 -11.91 -12.61
N VAL A 86 -5.45 -11.63 -11.37
CA VAL A 86 -6.83 -11.79 -10.90
C VAL A 86 -7.79 -10.93 -11.74
N TYR A 87 -7.46 -9.65 -11.96
CA TYR A 87 -8.26 -8.74 -12.78
C TYR A 87 -8.25 -9.12 -14.27
N SER A 88 -7.10 -9.55 -14.78
CA SER A 88 -6.95 -9.98 -16.17
C SER A 88 -7.82 -11.21 -16.47
N GLN A 89 -7.79 -12.20 -15.58
CA GLN A 89 -8.57 -13.42 -15.72
C GLN A 89 -10.07 -13.15 -15.55
N LEU A 90 -10.48 -12.32 -14.59
CA LEU A 90 -11.87 -11.85 -14.47
C LEU A 90 -12.37 -11.21 -15.77
N THR A 91 -11.58 -10.30 -16.33
CA THR A 91 -11.91 -9.62 -17.59
C THR A 91 -12.04 -10.63 -18.73
N SER A 92 -11.12 -11.59 -18.82
CA SER A 92 -11.12 -12.63 -19.85
C SER A 92 -12.32 -13.56 -19.73
N THR A 93 -12.71 -13.95 -18.52
CA THR A 93 -13.90 -14.77 -18.25
C THR A 93 -15.18 -14.02 -18.60
N ILE A 94 -15.29 -12.73 -18.29
CA ILE A 94 -16.47 -11.92 -18.64
C ILE A 94 -16.65 -11.82 -20.16
N HIS A 95 -15.58 -11.57 -20.91
CA HIS A 95 -15.64 -11.46 -22.37
C HIS A 95 -15.79 -12.84 -23.05
N GLY A 96 -15.17 -13.88 -22.49
CA GLY A 96 -15.15 -15.25 -23.01
C GLY A 96 -16.26 -16.17 -22.47
N LEU A 97 -17.21 -15.65 -21.70
CA LEU A 97 -18.18 -16.47 -20.96
C LEU A 97 -18.97 -17.45 -21.84
N LYS A 98 -19.35 -17.01 -23.05
CA LYS A 98 -20.06 -17.85 -24.02
C LYS A 98 -19.23 -19.06 -24.46
N VAL A 99 -17.92 -18.87 -24.64
CA VAL A 99 -16.98 -19.93 -25.04
C VAL A 99 -16.76 -20.90 -23.88
N ILE A 100 -16.54 -20.39 -22.66
CA ILE A 100 -16.36 -21.24 -21.47
C ILE A 100 -17.57 -22.15 -21.27
N ARG A 101 -18.78 -21.61 -21.44
CA ARG A 101 -20.04 -22.37 -21.36
C ARG A 101 -20.20 -23.39 -22.47
N SER A 102 -19.88 -23.04 -23.73
CA SER A 102 -19.98 -24.00 -24.83
C SER A 102 -19.05 -25.19 -24.64
N TYR A 103 -17.89 -24.99 -24.02
CA TYR A 103 -16.92 -26.04 -23.71
C TYR A 103 -17.12 -26.71 -22.33
N HIS A 104 -18.14 -26.33 -21.55
CA HIS A 104 -18.36 -26.82 -20.18
C HIS A 104 -17.10 -26.69 -19.27
N ALA A 105 -16.25 -25.70 -19.54
CA ALA A 105 -14.95 -25.51 -18.89
C ALA A 105 -15.02 -24.60 -17.64
N GLU A 106 -16.21 -24.38 -17.10
CA GLU A 106 -16.47 -23.48 -15.95
C GLU A 106 -15.63 -23.86 -14.73
N ASN A 107 -15.56 -25.16 -14.44
CA ASN A 107 -14.86 -25.68 -13.26
C ASN A 107 -13.32 -25.51 -13.38
N ILE A 108 -12.78 -25.62 -14.59
CA ILE A 108 -11.35 -25.42 -14.87
C ILE A 108 -10.99 -23.95 -14.68
N SER A 109 -11.77 -23.04 -15.27
CA SER A 109 -11.57 -21.60 -15.14
C SER A 109 -11.74 -21.13 -13.69
N SER A 110 -12.72 -21.67 -12.96
CA SER A 110 -12.91 -21.39 -11.53
C SER A 110 -11.72 -21.83 -10.69
N LYS A 111 -11.21 -23.05 -10.92
CA LYS A 111 -10.05 -23.57 -10.19
C LYS A 111 -8.79 -22.72 -10.42
N GLU A 112 -8.56 -22.28 -11.66
CA GLU A 112 -7.45 -21.41 -11.99
C GLU A 112 -7.61 -20.03 -11.32
N PHE A 113 -8.81 -19.46 -11.33
CA PHE A 113 -9.12 -18.20 -10.65
C PHE A 113 -8.90 -18.27 -9.13
N HIS A 114 -9.34 -19.36 -8.49
CA HIS A 114 -9.08 -19.61 -7.08
C HIS A 114 -7.58 -19.68 -6.76
N SER A 115 -6.78 -20.30 -7.61
CA SER A 115 -5.31 -20.34 -7.44
C SER A 115 -4.69 -18.93 -7.45
N HIS A 116 -5.13 -18.06 -8.36
CA HIS A 116 -4.68 -16.66 -8.41
C HIS A 116 -5.15 -15.85 -7.20
N LEU A 117 -6.39 -16.06 -6.74
CA LEU A 117 -6.91 -15.46 -5.52
C LEU A 117 -6.12 -15.89 -4.29
N ASP A 118 -5.85 -17.19 -4.12
CA ASP A 118 -5.09 -17.70 -2.98
C ASP A 118 -3.69 -17.08 -2.93
N ASN A 119 -3.03 -16.96 -4.09
CA ASN A 119 -1.72 -16.31 -4.15
C ASN A 119 -1.79 -14.82 -3.79
N ASN A 120 -2.83 -14.10 -4.22
CA ASN A 120 -3.01 -12.70 -3.85
C ASN A 120 -3.33 -12.52 -2.35
N THR A 121 -4.25 -13.33 -1.81
CA THR A 121 -4.65 -13.33 -0.40
C THR A 121 -3.46 -13.58 0.51
N ARG A 122 -2.61 -14.57 0.20
CA ARG A 122 -1.40 -14.87 0.99
C ARG A 122 -0.45 -13.67 1.09
N VAL A 123 -0.30 -12.90 0.01
CA VAL A 123 0.57 -11.71 0.03
C VAL A 123 -0.07 -10.58 0.83
N ILE A 124 -1.39 -10.42 0.75
CA ILE A 124 -2.13 -9.43 1.55
C ILE A 124 -2.01 -9.77 3.05
N ASP A 125 -2.14 -11.04 3.41
CA ASP A 125 -1.99 -11.51 4.79
C ASP A 125 -0.59 -11.24 5.32
N LEU A 126 0.45 -11.50 4.52
CA LEU A 126 1.84 -11.17 4.89
C LEU A 126 2.03 -9.66 5.12
N MET A 127 1.43 -8.82 4.27
CA MET A 127 1.47 -7.37 4.44
C MET A 127 0.72 -6.92 5.70
N ALA A 128 -0.42 -7.55 6.02
CA ALA A 128 -1.19 -7.26 7.22
C ALA A 128 -0.45 -7.65 8.51
N ILE A 129 0.22 -8.81 8.52
CA ILE A 129 1.04 -9.26 9.66
C ILE A 129 2.21 -8.33 9.90
N LEU A 130 2.85 -7.83 8.84
CA LEU A 130 3.97 -6.91 8.98
C LEU A 130 3.51 -5.52 9.44
N ASN A 131 2.38 -5.03 8.97
CA ASN A 131 1.87 -3.70 9.32
C ASN A 131 1.17 -3.62 10.69
N ARG A 132 1.17 -4.71 11.47
CA ARG A 132 0.57 -4.79 12.80
C ARG A 132 1.61 -4.54 13.89
#